data_AF-A0A6A7A2F0-F1
#
_entry.id   AF-A0A6A7A2F0-F1
#
_cell.length_a   1.000
_cell.length_b   1.000
_cell.length_c   1.000
_cell.angle_alpha   90.00
_cell.angle_beta   90.00
_cell.angle_gamma   90.00
#
_symmetry.space_group_name_H-M   'P 1'
#
loop_
_entity.id
_entity.type
_entity.pdbx_description
1 polymer ?
#
loop_
_entity_poly.entity_id
_entity_poly.type
_entity_poly.pdbx_seq_one_letter_code
_entity_poly.pdbx_strand_id
1 'polypeptide(L)'
;MSLLDLPTELRFQVYSYISVPLEAPFANYHGLYLSCNQVKEDINSEGSRLFRTYLASVKRQLKNASFAKPYAFLAMHHVHLIKGTHPLKRVVPHRDLKPMLGLHLVSLTVSLRKENKYSDYTSNFDQQLDYLFYLQDASRQDFESNTVQVVIELPTVSKRLATKWMKKANGFNKK
;
A
#
# COMPACT_ATOMS: atom_id res chain seq x y z
N MET A 1 -24.20 10.84 -26.16
CA MET A 1 -22.86 10.42 -26.62
C MET A 1 -22.36 9.39 -25.63
N SER A 2 -22.04 8.19 -26.09
CA SER A 2 -21.54 7.11 -25.26
C SER A 2 -20.03 7.23 -25.08
N LEU A 3 -19.48 6.72 -23.97
CA LEU A 3 -18.03 6.62 -23.77
C LEU A 3 -17.36 5.80 -24.88
N LEU A 4 -18.06 4.78 -25.40
CA LEU A 4 -17.56 3.91 -26.47
C LEU A 4 -17.54 4.58 -27.85
N ASP A 5 -18.23 5.71 -28.01
CA ASP A 5 -18.18 6.50 -29.26
C ASP A 5 -16.89 7.34 -29.34
N LEU A 6 -16.12 7.42 -28.25
CA LEU A 6 -14.86 8.16 -28.20
C LEU A 6 -13.71 7.35 -28.81
N PRO A 7 -12.78 8.01 -29.51
CA PRO A 7 -11.49 7.43 -29.86
C PRO A 7 -10.78 6.81 -28.66
N THR A 8 -10.07 5.72 -28.88
CA THR A 8 -9.38 4.94 -27.85
C THR A 8 -8.44 5.80 -26.99
N GLU A 9 -7.77 6.77 -27.60
CA GLU A 9 -6.85 7.69 -26.93
C GLU A 9 -7.57 8.54 -25.87
N LEU A 10 -8.77 9.03 -26.18
CA LEU A 10 -9.58 9.79 -25.24
C LEU A 10 -10.14 8.90 -24.12
N ARG A 11 -10.54 7.66 -24.47
CA ARG A 11 -10.95 6.67 -23.46
C ARG A 11 -9.81 6.37 -22.49
N PHE A 12 -8.59 6.22 -22.98
CA PHE A 12 -7.40 5.98 -22.15
C PHE A 12 -7.04 7.18 -21.27
N GLN A 13 -7.24 8.42 -21.76
CA GLN A 13 -7.14 9.61 -20.90
C GLN A 13 -8.15 9.55 -19.76
N VAL A 14 -9.41 9.20 -20.03
CA VAL A 14 -10.43 9.00 -18.97
C VAL A 14 -9.98 7.92 -17.99
N TYR A 15 -9.47 6.79 -18.49
CA TYR A 15 -8.99 5.71 -17.62
C TYR A 15 -7.77 6.12 -16.79
N SER A 16 -6.94 7.06 -17.25
CA SER A 16 -5.79 7.52 -16.49
C SER A 16 -6.17 8.16 -15.15
N TYR A 17 -7.31 8.87 -15.09
CA TYR A 17 -7.82 9.49 -13.86
C TYR A 17 -8.25 8.46 -12.81
N ILE A 18 -8.70 7.27 -13.23
CA ILE A 18 -9.15 6.21 -12.31
C ILE A 18 -8.05 5.20 -11.97
N SER A 19 -6.97 5.19 -12.77
CA SER A 19 -5.92 4.17 -12.69
C SER A 19 -5.02 4.35 -11.48
N VAL A 20 -4.73 5.61 -11.10
CA VAL A 20 -3.99 5.93 -9.89
C VAL A 20 -4.95 6.66 -8.95
N PRO A 21 -5.35 6.06 -7.81
CA PRO A 21 -6.38 6.60 -6.95
C PRO A 21 -5.82 7.74 -6.08
N LEU A 22 -5.44 8.86 -6.69
CA LEU A 22 -4.89 10.04 -6.00
C LEU A 22 -5.98 10.96 -5.46
N GLU A 23 -7.05 11.12 -6.21
CA GLU A 23 -8.11 12.11 -5.92
C GLU A 23 -9.39 11.47 -5.37
N ALA A 24 -9.64 10.20 -5.73
CA ALA A 24 -10.84 9.49 -5.32
C ALA A 24 -10.62 7.97 -5.21
N PRO A 25 -11.39 7.29 -4.35
CA PRO A 25 -11.36 5.83 -4.25
C PRO A 25 -11.94 5.19 -5.51
N PHE A 26 -11.37 4.05 -5.90
CA PHE A 26 -11.85 3.30 -7.08
C PHE A 26 -13.31 2.85 -6.97
N ALA A 27 -13.83 2.70 -5.75
CA ALA A 27 -15.25 2.41 -5.51
C ALA A 27 -16.19 3.37 -6.25
N ASN A 28 -15.81 4.64 -6.41
CA ASN A 28 -16.59 5.65 -7.13
C ASN A 28 -16.70 5.36 -8.65
N TYR A 29 -15.72 4.64 -9.20
CA TYR A 29 -15.65 4.28 -10.62
C TYR A 29 -16.01 2.81 -10.88
N HIS A 30 -16.47 2.08 -9.85
CA HIS A 30 -16.78 0.67 -9.97
C HIS A 30 -17.89 0.40 -10.98
N GLY A 31 -18.91 1.27 -11.05
CA GLY A 31 -19.98 1.19 -12.05
C GLY A 31 -19.47 1.33 -13.48
N LEU A 32 -18.49 2.21 -13.72
CA LEU A 32 -17.85 2.36 -15.03
C LEU A 32 -17.09 1.07 -15.41
N TYR A 33 -16.34 0.51 -14.48
CA TYR A 33 -15.61 -0.74 -14.70
C TYR A 33 -16.52 -1.93 -15.02
N LEU A 34 -17.72 -1.96 -14.43
CA LEU A 34 -18.72 -3.02 -14.68
C LEU A 34 -19.67 -2.71 -15.85
N SER A 35 -19.55 -1.55 -16.49
CA SER A 35 -20.53 -1.09 -17.49
C SER A 35 -20.56 -1.98 -18.74
N CYS A 36 -19.41 -2.41 -19.26
CA CYS A 36 -19.32 -3.37 -20.35
C CYS A 36 -17.94 -4.05 -20.42
N ASN A 37 -17.86 -5.16 -21.18
CA ASN A 37 -16.64 -5.94 -21.33
C ASN A 37 -15.49 -5.14 -21.96
N GLN A 38 -15.77 -4.31 -22.98
CA GLN A 38 -14.73 -3.51 -23.64
C GLN A 38 -14.08 -2.52 -22.67
N VAL A 39 -14.89 -1.75 -21.92
CA VAL A 39 -14.37 -0.80 -20.92
C VAL A 39 -13.57 -1.53 -19.85
N LYS A 40 -14.06 -2.68 -19.40
CA LYS A 40 -13.36 -3.52 -18.42
C LYS A 40 -12.01 -4.00 -18.93
N GLU A 41 -11.94 -4.47 -20.17
CA GLU A 41 -10.71 -4.92 -20.82
C GLU A 41 -9.71 -3.77 -21.00
N ASP A 42 -10.18 -2.62 -21.45
CA ASP A 42 -9.35 -1.43 -21.64
C ASP A 42 -8.77 -0.95 -20.31
N ILE A 43 -9.59 -0.85 -19.26
CA ILE A 43 -9.13 -0.47 -17.90
C ILE A 43 -8.16 -1.53 -17.35
N ASN A 44 -8.45 -2.82 -17.52
CA ASN A 44 -7.56 -3.87 -17.06
C ASN A 44 -6.19 -3.80 -17.74
N SER A 45 -6.14 -3.47 -19.02
CA SER A 45 -4.89 -3.34 -19.78
C SER A 45 -4.16 -2.04 -19.43
N GLU A 46 -4.78 -0.90 -19.74
CA GLU A 46 -4.15 0.41 -19.66
C GLU A 46 -4.02 0.87 -18.21
N GLY A 47 -5.06 0.67 -17.40
CA GLY A 47 -5.03 1.07 -16.00
C GLY A 47 -4.02 0.29 -15.17
N SER A 48 -3.89 -1.02 -15.44
CA SER A 48 -2.83 -1.81 -14.78
C SER A 48 -1.44 -1.34 -15.18
N ARG A 49 -1.24 -0.96 -16.46
CA ARG A 49 0.03 -0.44 -16.96
C ARG A 49 0.40 0.87 -16.27
N LEU A 50 -0.54 1.81 -16.19
CA LEU A 50 -0.36 3.11 -15.54
C LEU A 50 -0.08 2.94 -14.04
N PHE A 51 -0.87 2.13 -13.34
CA PHE A 51 -0.67 1.92 -11.91
C PHE A 51 0.67 1.23 -11.59
N ARG A 52 1.08 0.23 -12.38
CA ARG A 52 2.43 -0.38 -12.26
C ARG A 52 3.54 0.64 -12.47
N THR A 53 3.36 1.55 -13.42
CA THR A 53 4.34 2.61 -13.71
C THR A 53 4.44 3.58 -12.52
N TYR A 54 3.31 3.94 -11.92
CA TYR A 54 3.27 4.73 -10.69
C TYR A 54 3.95 4.00 -9.53
N LEU A 55 3.61 2.73 -9.25
CA LEU A 55 4.27 1.97 -8.19
C LEU A 55 5.78 1.83 -8.43
N ALA A 56 6.23 1.72 -9.69
CA ALA A 56 7.65 1.71 -10.03
C ALA A 56 8.33 3.05 -9.72
N SER A 57 7.64 4.19 -9.87
CA SER A 57 8.17 5.51 -9.49
C SER A 57 8.26 5.65 -7.97
N VAL A 58 7.23 5.22 -7.23
CA VAL A 58 7.23 5.21 -5.76
C VAL A 58 8.30 4.27 -5.22
N LYS A 59 8.52 3.11 -5.86
CA LYS A 59 9.59 2.17 -5.48
C LYS A 59 10.98 2.83 -5.47
N ARG A 60 11.25 3.77 -6.38
CA ARG A 60 12.55 4.49 -6.43
C ARG A 60 12.75 5.38 -5.20
N GLN A 61 11.66 5.86 -4.60
CA GLN A 61 11.67 6.66 -3.38
C GLN A 61 11.77 5.76 -2.13
N LEU A 62 11.14 4.58 -2.20
CA LEU A 62 11.17 3.57 -1.14
C LEU A 62 12.44 2.71 -1.19
N LYS A 63 13.47 3.10 -0.45
CA LYS A 63 14.68 2.28 -0.30
C LYS A 63 14.33 0.90 0.27
N ASN A 64 14.89 -0.16 -0.34
CA ASN A 64 14.74 -1.55 0.08
C ASN A 64 13.29 -2.04 0.13
N ALA A 65 12.42 -1.48 -0.71
CA ALA A 65 11.05 -1.93 -0.87
C ALA A 65 10.86 -2.72 -2.17
N SER A 66 9.90 -3.63 -2.12
CA SER A 66 9.34 -4.31 -3.29
C SER A 66 7.84 -4.38 -3.15
N PHE A 67 7.12 -4.34 -4.26
CA PHE A 67 5.69 -4.56 -4.28
C PHE A 67 5.43 -6.00 -4.74
N ALA A 68 4.49 -6.69 -4.10
CA ALA A 68 3.96 -7.91 -4.69
C ALA A 68 3.30 -7.56 -6.03
N LYS A 69 3.40 -8.46 -7.01
CA LYS A 69 2.80 -8.24 -8.33
C LYS A 69 1.31 -8.56 -8.25
N PRO A 70 0.40 -7.59 -8.39
CA PRO A 70 -1.01 -7.89 -8.51
C PRO A 70 -1.29 -8.50 -9.90
N TYR A 71 -2.15 -9.52 -9.93
CA TYR A 71 -2.50 -10.25 -11.13
C TYR A 71 -3.62 -9.59 -11.95
N ALA A 72 -4.46 -8.76 -11.32
CA ALA A 72 -5.60 -8.09 -11.93
C ALA A 72 -5.75 -6.65 -11.44
N PHE A 73 -6.36 -5.77 -12.25
CA PHE A 73 -6.52 -4.34 -11.95
C PHE A 73 -7.24 -4.08 -10.63
N LEU A 74 -8.37 -4.76 -10.37
CA LEU A 74 -9.10 -4.62 -9.11
C LEU A 74 -8.23 -4.97 -7.88
N ALA A 75 -7.39 -6.00 -8.02
CA ALA A 75 -6.48 -6.41 -6.95
C ALA A 75 -5.35 -5.39 -6.72
N MET A 76 -5.11 -4.46 -7.65
CA MET A 76 -4.06 -3.45 -7.50
C MET A 76 -4.41 -2.40 -6.44
N HIS A 77 -5.68 -2.24 -6.09
CA HIS A 77 -6.11 -1.38 -4.97
C HIS A 77 -5.84 -2.00 -3.59
N HIS A 78 -5.39 -3.25 -3.55
CA HIS A 78 -4.85 -3.92 -2.38
C HIS A 78 -3.33 -4.02 -2.53
N VAL A 79 -2.62 -2.96 -2.16
CA VAL A 79 -1.16 -2.92 -2.37
C VAL A 79 -0.44 -3.69 -1.27
N HIS A 80 0.41 -4.62 -1.66
CA HIS A 80 1.28 -5.36 -0.76
C HIS A 80 2.72 -4.88 -0.90
N LEU A 81 3.18 -4.14 0.10
CA LEU A 81 4.52 -3.59 0.22
C LEU A 81 5.39 -4.49 1.09
N ILE A 82 6.44 -5.06 0.51
CA ILE A 82 7.44 -5.87 1.20
C ILE A 82 8.68 -5.01 1.41
N LYS A 83 8.97 -4.64 2.66
CA LYS A 83 10.11 -3.79 3.04
C LYS A 83 11.21 -4.61 3.70
N GLY A 84 12.45 -4.47 3.24
CA GLY A 84 13.62 -5.10 3.85
C GLY A 84 13.94 -4.49 5.22
N THR A 85 14.29 -5.34 6.18
CA THR A 85 14.71 -4.91 7.52
C THR A 85 16.17 -4.46 7.51
N HIS A 86 16.47 -3.31 6.92
CA HIS A 86 17.79 -2.71 7.13
C HIS A 86 17.89 -2.20 8.59
N PRO A 87 19.08 -2.27 9.23
CA PRO A 87 19.29 -1.68 10.55
C PRO A 87 18.96 -0.19 10.49
N LEU A 88 17.83 0.19 11.09
CA LEU A 88 17.33 1.56 11.14
C LEU A 88 18.26 2.36 12.07
N LYS A 89 19.42 2.79 11.56
CA LYS A 89 20.36 3.61 12.34
C LYS A 89 19.74 4.94 12.78
N ARG A 90 18.70 5.42 12.09
CA ARG A 90 17.84 6.53 12.52
C ARG A 90 16.41 6.29 12.01
N VAL A 91 15.48 6.16 12.94
CA VAL A 91 14.05 6.03 12.70
C VAL A 91 13.54 7.39 12.19
N VAL A 92 13.44 7.58 10.87
CA VAL A 92 12.60 8.64 10.29
C VAL A 92 11.49 7.97 9.48
N PRO A 93 10.38 7.58 10.14
CA PRO A 93 9.41 6.64 9.58
C PRO A 93 8.56 7.17 8.42
N HIS A 94 8.31 8.47 8.41
CA HIS A 94 7.13 9.04 7.76
C HIS A 94 7.35 9.38 6.29
N ARG A 95 8.56 9.82 5.94
CA ARG A 95 8.80 10.39 4.61
C ARG A 95 8.70 9.34 3.51
N ASP A 96 9.09 8.11 3.83
CA ASP A 96 9.15 7.05 2.82
C ASP A 96 7.75 6.62 2.39
N LEU A 97 6.81 6.39 3.33
CA LEU A 97 5.48 5.86 3.01
C LEU A 97 4.44 6.91 2.64
N LYS A 98 4.74 8.20 2.80
CA LYS A 98 3.80 9.29 2.47
C LYS A 98 3.18 9.15 1.07
N PRO A 99 3.92 8.82 0.00
CA PRO A 99 3.32 8.65 -1.33
C PRO A 99 2.28 7.52 -1.39
N MET A 100 2.41 6.48 -0.56
CA MET A 100 1.47 5.37 -0.51
C MET A 100 0.23 5.71 0.32
N LEU A 101 0.41 6.43 1.43
CA LEU A 101 -0.68 6.80 2.33
C LEU A 101 -1.65 7.82 1.71
N GLY A 102 -1.17 8.66 0.78
CA GLY A 102 -2.01 9.59 0.03
C GLY A 102 -2.90 8.92 -1.03
N LEU A 103 -2.69 7.64 -1.33
CA LEU A 103 -3.53 6.90 -2.28
C LEU A 103 -4.83 6.45 -1.60
N HIS A 104 -5.94 6.54 -2.35
CA HIS A 104 -7.23 5.94 -1.99
C HIS A 104 -7.24 4.43 -2.26
N LEU A 105 -6.40 3.69 -1.52
CA LEU A 105 -6.34 2.24 -1.57
C LEU A 105 -7.45 1.60 -0.74
N VAL A 106 -7.92 0.43 -1.16
CA VAL A 106 -8.79 -0.41 -0.32
C VAL A 106 -7.97 -1.00 0.83
N SER A 107 -6.77 -1.48 0.54
CA SER A 107 -5.84 -1.86 1.60
C SER A 107 -4.38 -1.63 1.22
N LEU A 108 -3.57 -1.32 2.23
CA LEU A 108 -2.11 -1.31 2.17
C LEU A 108 -1.58 -2.34 3.16
N THR A 109 -1.07 -3.46 2.65
CA THR A 109 -0.40 -4.48 3.46
C THR A 109 1.10 -4.19 3.48
N VAL A 110 1.69 -4.03 4.65
CA VAL A 110 3.13 -3.84 4.83
C VAL A 110 3.72 -5.07 5.50
N SER A 111 4.61 -5.78 4.79
CA SER A 111 5.33 -6.94 5.30
C SER A 111 6.80 -6.63 5.48
N LEU A 112 7.36 -7.02 6.61
CA LEU A 112 8.78 -6.86 6.87
C LEU A 112 9.53 -8.13 6.47
N ARG A 113 10.41 -8.03 5.48
CA ARG A 113 11.24 -9.15 5.01
C ARG A 113 12.56 -9.19 5.77
N LYS A 114 12.84 -10.36 6.36
CA LYS A 114 14.15 -10.71 6.93
C LYS A 114 15.21 -10.73 5.84
N GLU A 115 16.24 -9.90 6.01
CA GLU A 115 17.49 -10.10 5.28
C GLU A 115 18.22 -11.29 5.92
N ASN A 116 18.28 -12.40 5.18
CA ASN A 116 19.01 -13.59 5.58
C ASN A 116 20.50 -13.27 5.60
N LYS A 117 21.05 -12.83 6.74
CA LYS A 117 22.47 -12.97 7.15
C LYS A 117 22.70 -12.46 8.59
N TYR A 118 22.64 -13.40 9.54
CA TYR A 118 23.51 -13.48 10.72
C TYR A 118 23.57 -12.39 11.82
N SER A 119 22.77 -11.32 11.87
CA SER A 119 22.89 -10.33 12.96
C SER A 119 21.79 -10.37 14.04
N ASP A 120 22.22 -10.08 15.27
CA ASP A 120 21.45 -10.02 16.52
C ASP A 120 20.09 -9.32 16.38
N TYR A 121 19.03 -10.09 16.65
CA TYR A 121 17.65 -9.75 16.34
C TYR A 121 16.94 -8.89 17.38
N THR A 122 17.47 -8.80 18.60
CA THR A 122 16.67 -8.35 19.75
C THR A 122 16.56 -6.84 19.87
N SER A 123 17.58 -6.07 19.45
CA SER A 123 17.60 -4.61 19.65
C SER A 123 16.83 -3.83 18.58
N ASN A 124 16.71 -4.34 17.35
CA ASN A 124 15.99 -3.65 16.26
C ASN A 124 14.49 -3.99 16.20
N PHE A 125 14.03 -5.02 16.88
CA PHE A 125 12.63 -5.44 16.81
C PHE A 125 11.69 -4.46 17.51
N ASP A 126 12.06 -3.94 18.67
CA ASP A 126 11.24 -2.96 19.39
C ASP A 126 11.09 -1.66 18.57
N GLN A 127 12.14 -1.21 17.86
CA GLN A 127 12.06 -0.06 16.94
C GLN A 127 11.18 -0.35 15.72
N GLN A 128 11.20 -1.57 15.19
CA GLN A 128 10.30 -1.98 14.12
C GLN A 128 8.85 -2.02 14.60
N LEU A 129 8.59 -2.49 15.81
CA LEU A 129 7.24 -2.42 16.38
C LEU A 129 6.78 -0.99 16.57
N ASP A 130 7.64 -0.10 17.07
CA ASP A 130 7.30 1.32 17.22
C ASP A 130 6.99 1.99 15.89
N TYR A 131 7.77 1.67 14.85
CA TYR A 131 7.50 2.08 13.48
C TYR A 131 6.12 1.62 13.00
N LEU A 132 5.77 0.36 13.26
CA LEU A 132 4.50 -0.24 12.85
C LEU A 132 3.31 0.34 13.61
N PHE A 133 3.43 0.55 14.93
CA PHE A 133 2.42 1.22 15.74
C PHE A 133 2.21 2.65 15.26
N TYR A 134 3.30 3.38 14.99
CA TYR A 134 3.20 4.69 14.42
C TYR A 134 2.43 4.68 13.09
N LEU A 135 2.70 3.74 12.18
CA LEU A 135 1.98 3.70 10.89
C LEU A 135 0.50 3.44 11.08
N GLN A 136 0.15 2.56 12.01
CA GLN A 136 -1.23 2.28 12.36
C GLN A 136 -1.91 3.51 12.98
N ASP A 137 -1.24 4.23 13.88
CA ASP A 137 -1.77 5.44 14.51
C ASP A 137 -1.84 6.62 13.53
N ALA A 138 -0.84 6.80 12.66
CA ALA A 138 -0.84 7.82 11.62
C ALA A 138 -1.97 7.62 10.60
N SER A 139 -2.36 6.36 10.34
CA SER A 139 -3.55 6.07 9.53
C SER A 139 -4.86 6.42 10.24
N ARG A 140 -4.85 6.58 11.57
CA ARG A 140 -6.03 6.83 12.40
C ARG A 140 -6.20 8.28 12.83
N GLN A 141 -5.10 8.98 13.15
CA GLN A 141 -5.18 10.20 13.94
C GLN A 141 -5.26 11.50 13.15
N ASP A 142 -4.48 11.74 12.09
CA ASP A 142 -4.49 13.09 11.47
C ASP A 142 -3.70 13.22 10.15
N PHE A 143 -3.46 12.12 9.43
CA PHE A 143 -3.02 12.23 8.04
C PHE A 143 -4.23 12.04 7.13
N GLU A 144 -4.26 12.76 6.01
CA GLU A 144 -5.13 12.54 4.85
C GLU A 144 -4.87 11.14 4.25
N SER A 145 -4.91 10.10 5.08
CA SER A 145 -4.77 8.74 4.65
C SER A 145 -6.08 8.36 4.02
N ASN A 146 -6.04 8.37 2.71
CA ASN A 146 -7.13 7.98 1.85
C ASN A 146 -7.30 6.46 1.79
N THR A 147 -6.37 5.72 2.38
CA THR A 147 -6.35 4.26 2.43
C THR A 147 -7.28 3.74 3.53
N VAL A 148 -8.23 2.88 3.16
CA VAL A 148 -9.27 2.36 4.07
C VAL A 148 -8.69 1.45 5.16
N GLN A 149 -7.69 0.63 4.81
CA GLN A 149 -7.13 -0.35 5.74
C GLN A 149 -5.62 -0.47 5.60
N VAL A 150 -4.88 -0.31 6.70
CA VAL A 150 -3.45 -0.65 6.77
C VAL A 150 -3.30 -1.98 7.52
N VAL A 151 -2.77 -2.99 6.83
CA VAL A 151 -2.49 -4.32 7.38
C VAL A 151 -0.99 -4.46 7.58
N ILE A 152 -0.57 -4.95 8.74
CA ILE A 152 0.84 -5.14 9.07
C ILE A 152 1.11 -6.62 9.24
N GLU A 153 1.88 -7.19 8.33
CA GLU A 153 2.31 -8.58 8.40
C GLU A 153 3.68 -8.66 9.06
N LEU A 154 3.68 -9.21 10.27
CA LEU A 154 4.91 -9.52 10.97
C LEU A 154 5.50 -10.81 10.39
N PRO A 155 6.84 -10.91 10.22
CA PRO A 155 7.48 -12.18 9.94
C PRO A 155 7.15 -13.15 11.07
N THR A 156 7.17 -14.46 10.80
CA THR A 156 6.94 -15.50 11.81
C THR A 156 7.90 -15.30 12.98
N VAL A 157 7.41 -14.65 14.03
CA VAL A 157 8.17 -14.31 15.23
C VAL A 157 7.93 -15.36 16.30
N SER A 158 8.88 -15.47 17.23
CA SER A 158 8.68 -16.28 18.43
C SER A 158 7.42 -15.81 19.18
N LYS A 159 6.66 -16.76 19.74
CA LYS A 159 5.44 -16.52 20.53
C LYS A 159 5.60 -15.37 21.53
N ARG A 160 6.78 -15.24 22.14
CA ARG A 160 7.16 -14.19 23.10
C ARG A 160 7.05 -12.78 22.53
N LEU A 161 7.44 -12.57 21.28
CA LEU A 161 7.41 -11.26 20.62
C LEU A 161 5.99 -10.87 20.22
N ALA A 162 5.19 -11.83 19.73
CA ALA A 162 3.76 -11.61 19.48
C ALA A 162 3.02 -11.21 20.77
N THR A 163 3.34 -11.85 21.91
CA THR A 163 2.75 -11.46 23.20
C THR A 163 3.15 -10.05 23.63
N LYS A 164 4.40 -9.62 23.41
CA LYS A 164 4.83 -8.23 23.67
C LYS A 164 4.04 -7.24 22.82
N TRP A 165 3.86 -7.54 21.53
CA TRP A 165 3.08 -6.70 20.61
C TRP A 165 1.62 -6.54 21.08
N MET A 166 0.93 -7.65 21.37
CA MET A 166 -0.45 -7.64 21.85
C MET A 166 -0.60 -6.84 23.16
N LYS A 167 0.36 -6.97 24.08
CA LYS A 167 0.35 -6.19 25.33
C LYS A 167 0.48 -4.69 25.09
N LYS A 168 1.38 -4.28 24.18
CA LYS A 168 1.58 -2.87 23.84
C LYS A 168 0.36 -2.29 23.11
N ALA A 169 -0.18 -2.99 22.13
CA ALA A 169 -1.39 -2.61 21.40
C ALA A 169 -2.60 -2.40 22.34
N ASN A 170 -2.82 -3.33 23.28
CA ASN A 170 -3.92 -3.24 24.25
C ASN A 170 -3.70 -2.15 25.31
N GLY A 171 -2.45 -1.79 25.60
CA GLY A 171 -2.13 -0.65 26.47
C GLY A 171 -2.43 0.70 25.82
N PHE A 172 -2.32 0.79 24.49
CA PHE A 172 -2.64 1.99 23.73
C PHE A 172 -4.14 2.28 23.69
N ASN A 173 -5.00 1.26 23.58
CA ASN A 173 -6.46 1.44 23.52
C ASN A 173 -7.13 1.84 24.85
N LYS A 174 -6.36 1.98 25.94
CA LYS A 174 -6.88 2.31 27.28
C LYS A 174 -6.72 3.77 27.68
N LYS A 175 -6.19 4.61 26.79
CA LYS A 175 -6.07 6.06 26.97
C LYS A 175 -6.98 6.77 25.98
#